data_AF-A0AA38ITH8-F1
#
_entry.id   AF-A0AA38ITH8-F1
#
_cell.length_a   1.000
_cell.length_b   1.000
_cell.length_c   1.000
_cell.angle_alpha   90.00
_cell.angle_beta   90.00
_cell.angle_gamma   90.00
#
_symmetry.space_group_name_H-M   'P 1'
#
loop_
_entity.id
_entity.type
_entity.pdbx_description
1 polymer ?
#
loop_
_entity_poly.entity_id
_entity_poly.type
_entity_poly.pdbx_seq_one_letter_code
_entity_poly.pdbx_strand_id
1 'polypeptide(L)'
;MSDNLEKLYEKYNILSDAKDKVTQHSNEYIESIEGIKGNESEKMLAAQILSKFFKHFPSLQDKALNAMLDLCEDEETKIRACAMRYLVSIVKDVKEHLTKVTDILAQMMQLEEQRDYTTASWCLLQLWKEDSVNVLRTMYNHIRSLSNAAARVKCLEFIQSKFVKPIESQPTEIESIVVEESKKLLQDDISSDEIVMVISCLKKTKYGKTAAGQQELLDFISEIMELDRDFDPLEDGIVDRVIVCTTHALSLFSGKNESTKFVAYYCDQIFPQWDKIATLEQGELFQLQLLRHLAELSIYCGKFENPSLHVVQIFDKIKLYMPPPPENADVYKMPNLEFSFVECLLFAFHRLARQCPDFLTHDPQILKDFRARLVYFSRGVQGCNKVVTTKSSESLDATNAAKAKIAPSLLNNINVLIKDLFYQPPMYKCNITLSFKQESIEKELKKPSSASGQKRHVPITFDNASGPKQNRPNRSGDNVKLYTPPSGKFSNNFQNYDRGNPRNRPRGRGIRGRGSGRNWRN
;
A
#
# COMPACT_ATOMS: atom_id res chain seq x y z
N MET A 1 60.24 3.12 22.53
CA MET A 1 59.46 2.40 21.50
C MET A 1 58.56 3.45 20.90
N SER A 2 58.83 3.90 19.67
CA SER A 2 58.02 4.94 19.02
C SER A 2 56.58 4.44 18.93
N ASP A 3 55.64 5.31 19.30
CA ASP A 3 54.21 5.01 19.33
C ASP A 3 53.78 4.55 17.92
N ASN A 4 53.15 3.38 17.79
CA ASN A 4 52.77 2.85 16.47
C ASN A 4 51.80 3.80 15.75
N LEU A 5 51.06 4.60 16.51
CA LEU A 5 50.22 5.66 16.01
C LEU A 5 51.03 6.79 15.33
N GLU A 6 52.16 7.22 15.91
CA GLU A 6 53.03 8.24 15.30
C GLU A 6 53.57 7.77 13.94
N LYS A 7 53.97 6.50 13.83
CA LYS A 7 54.42 5.92 12.55
C LYS A 7 53.34 5.92 11.48
N LEU A 8 52.08 5.71 11.85
CA LEU A 8 50.96 5.80 10.91
C LEU A 8 50.74 7.25 10.44
N TYR A 9 50.90 8.24 11.33
CA TYR A 9 50.86 9.65 10.94
C TYR A 9 52.01 10.03 10.01
N GLU A 10 53.23 9.56 10.27
CA GLU A 10 54.37 9.76 9.37
C GLU A 10 54.08 9.19 7.97
N LYS A 11 53.56 7.96 7.88
CA LYS A 11 53.15 7.34 6.61
C LYS A 11 52.06 8.14 5.90
N TYR A 12 51.05 8.59 6.64
CA TYR A 12 50.00 9.45 6.08
C TYR A 12 50.59 10.73 5.48
N ASN A 13 51.53 11.37 6.17
CA ASN A 13 52.18 12.60 5.69
C ASN A 13 53.02 12.33 4.43
N ILE A 14 53.83 11.26 4.43
CA ILE A 14 54.63 10.85 3.25
C ILE A 14 53.71 10.65 2.03
N LEU A 15 52.64 9.86 2.18
CA LEU A 15 51.68 9.62 1.12
C LEU A 15 50.94 10.91 0.71
N SER A 16 50.62 11.80 1.65
CA SER A 16 49.92 13.05 1.33
C SER A 16 50.82 14.06 0.61
N ASP A 17 52.09 14.13 0.97
CA ASP A 17 53.06 15.10 0.43
C ASP A 17 53.59 14.67 -0.95
N ALA A 18 53.57 13.37 -1.25
CA ALA A 18 54.04 12.82 -2.52
C ALA A 18 53.22 13.28 -3.75
N LYS A 19 51.97 13.72 -3.57
CA LYS A 19 51.06 14.22 -4.64
C LYS A 19 51.03 13.30 -5.88
N ASP A 20 51.63 13.71 -7.00
CA ASP A 20 51.62 12.93 -8.25
C ASP A 20 52.56 11.71 -8.19
N LYS A 21 53.46 11.65 -7.21
CA LYS A 21 54.43 10.56 -7.01
C LYS A 21 53.98 9.52 -5.98
N VAL A 22 52.73 9.56 -5.51
CA VAL A 22 52.19 8.63 -4.50
C VAL A 22 52.43 7.16 -4.86
N THR A 23 52.38 6.81 -6.14
CA THR A 23 52.62 5.45 -6.61
C THR A 23 54.01 4.90 -6.30
N GLN A 24 55.00 5.76 -6.04
CA GLN A 24 56.36 5.36 -5.64
C GLN A 24 56.45 4.92 -4.17
N HIS A 25 55.43 5.23 -3.36
CA HIS A 25 55.37 4.95 -1.94
C HIS A 25 54.43 3.77 -1.62
N SER A 26 54.56 2.69 -2.41
CA SER A 26 53.73 1.49 -2.23
C SER A 26 54.01 0.77 -0.92
N ASN A 27 55.25 0.82 -0.43
CA ASN A 27 55.64 0.15 0.81
C ASN A 27 54.98 0.81 2.01
N GLU A 28 54.94 2.13 2.05
CA GLU A 28 54.28 2.91 3.10
C GLU A 28 52.79 2.61 3.16
N TYR A 29 52.14 2.48 1.99
CA TYR A 29 50.74 2.07 1.91
C TYR A 29 50.51 0.63 2.39
N ILE A 30 51.39 -0.32 2.01
CA ILE A 30 51.32 -1.72 2.48
C ILE A 30 51.49 -1.79 4.00
N GLU A 31 52.48 -1.09 4.55
CA GLU A 31 52.70 -1.12 5.99
C GLU A 31 51.58 -0.41 6.78
N SER A 32 50.85 0.53 6.16
CA SER A 32 49.64 1.09 6.77
C SER A 32 48.51 0.07 6.93
N ILE A 33 48.50 -1.02 6.13
CA ILE A 33 47.54 -2.12 6.31
C ILE A 33 47.75 -2.81 7.66
N GLU A 34 48.99 -2.91 8.16
CA GLU A 34 49.26 -3.55 9.45
C GLU A 34 48.63 -2.79 10.63
N GLY A 35 48.32 -1.49 10.46
CA GLY A 35 47.67 -0.65 11.45
C GLY A 35 46.26 -1.13 11.85
N ILE A 36 45.61 -1.97 11.05
CA ILE A 36 44.30 -2.55 11.39
C ILE A 36 44.37 -3.52 12.59
N LYS A 37 45.56 -3.98 12.98
CA LYS A 37 45.77 -4.86 14.15
C LYS A 37 46.05 -4.08 15.44
N GLY A 38 46.03 -2.76 15.36
CA GLY A 38 46.39 -1.84 16.43
C GLY A 38 45.27 -1.59 17.45
N ASN A 39 45.44 -0.51 18.22
CA ASN A 39 44.39 0.01 19.10
C ASN A 39 43.29 0.78 18.31
N GLU A 40 42.25 1.26 18.99
CA GLU A 40 41.12 1.99 18.38
C GLU A 40 41.59 3.15 17.46
N SER A 41 42.51 3.98 17.94
CA SER A 41 43.06 5.13 17.19
C SER A 41 43.86 4.70 15.96
N GLU A 42 44.69 3.68 16.10
CA GLU A 42 45.51 3.13 15.01
C GLU A 42 44.63 2.53 13.91
N LYS A 43 43.60 1.76 14.28
CA LYS A 43 42.63 1.17 13.36
C LYS A 43 41.87 2.23 12.57
N MET A 44 41.38 3.27 13.25
CA MET A 44 40.67 4.37 12.59
C MET A 44 41.57 5.15 11.63
N LEU A 45 42.83 5.40 12.00
CA LEU A 45 43.79 6.08 11.14
C LEU A 45 44.20 5.20 9.95
N ALA A 46 44.40 3.90 10.16
CA ALA A 46 44.66 2.94 9.09
C ALA A 46 43.51 2.95 8.07
N ALA A 47 42.25 2.86 8.53
CA ALA A 47 41.08 2.93 7.64
C ALA A 47 41.06 4.20 6.78
N GLN A 48 41.42 5.35 7.38
CA GLN A 48 41.51 6.62 6.68
C GLN A 48 42.60 6.61 5.59
N ILE A 49 43.81 6.13 5.93
CA ILE A 49 44.92 6.02 4.99
C ILE A 49 44.54 5.10 3.84
N LEU A 50 44.03 3.90 4.15
CA LEU A 50 43.65 2.89 3.16
C LEU A 50 42.63 3.46 2.17
N SER A 51 41.59 4.13 2.68
CA SER A 51 40.55 4.74 1.86
C SER A 51 41.06 5.89 0.99
N LYS A 52 41.80 6.84 1.58
CA LYS A 52 42.24 8.07 0.89
C LYS A 52 43.15 7.80 -0.30
N PHE A 53 44.04 6.80 -0.19
CA PHE A 53 45.03 6.51 -1.23
C PHE A 53 44.68 5.30 -2.10
N PHE A 54 43.54 4.66 -1.87
CA PHE A 54 43.10 3.43 -2.54
C PHE A 54 43.22 3.46 -4.08
N LYS A 55 42.77 4.55 -4.71
CA LYS A 55 42.79 4.70 -6.18
C LYS A 55 44.19 4.73 -6.79
N HIS A 56 45.21 5.07 -6.00
CA HIS A 56 46.59 5.19 -6.49
C HIS A 56 47.32 3.85 -6.53
N PHE A 57 46.78 2.80 -5.89
CA PHE A 57 47.45 1.50 -5.81
C PHE A 57 46.56 0.34 -6.31
N PRO A 58 46.27 0.26 -7.63
CA PRO A 58 45.40 -0.78 -8.20
C PRO A 58 45.81 -2.21 -7.83
N SER A 59 47.10 -2.53 -7.82
CA SER A 59 47.62 -3.86 -7.48
C SER A 59 47.47 -4.24 -6.01
N LEU A 60 47.10 -3.30 -5.14
CA LEU A 60 46.92 -3.50 -3.70
C LEU A 60 45.46 -3.38 -3.26
N GLN A 61 44.53 -3.11 -4.18
CA GLN A 61 43.12 -2.87 -3.86
C GLN A 61 42.47 -4.06 -3.15
N ASP A 62 42.70 -5.29 -3.59
CA ASP A 62 42.13 -6.48 -2.93
C ASP A 62 42.60 -6.60 -1.48
N LYS A 63 43.90 -6.36 -1.23
CA LYS A 63 44.47 -6.40 0.12
C LYS A 63 43.90 -5.29 1.01
N ALA A 64 43.86 -4.06 0.49
CA ALA A 64 43.33 -2.92 1.21
C ALA A 64 41.82 -3.07 1.48
N LEU A 65 41.07 -3.60 0.51
CA LEU A 65 39.63 -3.82 0.68
C LEU A 65 39.38 -4.90 1.72
N ASN A 66 40.07 -6.04 1.67
CA ASN A 66 39.93 -7.09 2.69
C ASN A 66 40.27 -6.57 4.09
N ALA A 67 41.33 -5.77 4.23
CA ALA A 67 41.66 -5.10 5.49
C ALA A 67 40.54 -4.15 5.99
N MET A 68 39.85 -3.46 5.07
CA MET A 68 38.67 -2.67 5.43
C MET A 68 37.47 -3.53 5.85
N LEU A 69 37.34 -4.75 5.31
CA LEU A 69 36.29 -5.70 5.71
C LEU A 69 36.56 -6.25 7.11
N ASP A 70 37.83 -6.57 7.41
CA ASP A 70 38.23 -6.97 8.77
C ASP A 70 37.84 -5.91 9.80
N LEU A 71 37.97 -4.61 9.45
CA LEU A 71 37.52 -3.51 10.30
C LEU A 71 35.99 -3.34 10.37
N CYS A 72 35.25 -3.81 9.36
CA CYS A 72 33.79 -3.84 9.41
C CYS A 72 33.27 -4.96 10.33
N GLU A 73 34.12 -5.94 10.67
CA GLU A 73 33.83 -7.03 11.61
C GLU A 73 34.47 -6.80 13.00
N ASP A 74 35.01 -5.61 13.25
CA ASP A 74 35.64 -5.28 14.54
C ASP A 74 34.63 -5.33 15.70
N GLU A 75 35.08 -5.74 16.89
CA GLU A 75 34.26 -5.78 18.11
C GLU A 75 33.70 -4.39 18.48
N GLU A 76 34.48 -3.33 18.22
CA GLU A 76 34.07 -1.96 18.57
C GLU A 76 33.22 -1.33 17.46
N THR A 77 31.97 -1.07 17.82
CA THR A 77 30.93 -0.43 16.98
C THR A 77 31.39 0.85 16.27
N LYS A 78 32.26 1.65 16.91
CA LYS A 78 32.79 2.88 16.31
C LYS A 78 33.76 2.60 15.16
N ILE A 79 34.56 1.53 15.28
CA ILE A 79 35.51 1.11 14.25
C ILE A 79 34.76 0.59 13.04
N ARG A 80 33.75 -0.27 13.25
CA ARG A 80 32.82 -0.72 12.19
C ARG A 80 32.18 0.46 11.47
N ALA A 81 31.62 1.42 12.22
CA ALA A 81 31.02 2.63 11.66
C ALA A 81 32.01 3.49 10.87
N CYS A 82 33.26 3.58 11.32
CA CYS A 82 34.33 4.29 10.64
C CYS A 82 34.68 3.60 9.30
N ALA A 83 34.89 2.28 9.34
CA ALA A 83 35.22 1.48 8.17
C ALA A 83 34.14 1.56 7.08
N MET A 84 32.86 1.40 7.45
CA MET A 84 31.73 1.53 6.52
C MET A 84 31.72 2.87 5.77
N ARG A 85 31.98 3.98 6.47
CA ARG A 85 32.02 5.32 5.84
C ARG A 85 33.18 5.46 4.86
N TYR A 86 34.31 4.84 5.17
CA TYR A 86 35.48 4.83 4.30
C TYR A 86 35.32 3.89 3.10
N LEU A 87 34.54 2.81 3.19
CA LEU A 87 34.13 2.02 2.03
C LEU A 87 33.35 2.84 1.02
N VAL A 88 32.44 3.72 1.48
CA VAL A 88 31.74 4.66 0.59
C VAL A 88 32.71 5.59 -0.13
N SER A 89 33.72 6.11 0.58
CA SER A 89 34.75 6.97 -0.01
C SER A 89 35.58 6.23 -1.06
N ILE A 90 35.90 4.95 -0.83
CA ILE A 90 36.59 4.09 -1.80
C ILE A 90 35.77 3.99 -3.10
N VAL A 91 34.47 3.71 -2.99
CA VAL A 91 33.60 3.52 -4.17
C VAL A 91 33.43 4.82 -4.98
N LYS A 92 33.44 5.99 -4.32
CA LYS A 92 33.39 7.28 -5.03
C LYS A 92 34.58 7.49 -5.96
N ASP A 93 35.75 7.00 -5.55
CA ASP A 93 36.98 7.09 -6.34
C ASP A 93 37.15 5.91 -7.32
N VAL A 94 36.71 4.71 -6.94
CA VAL A 94 36.86 3.47 -7.72
C VAL A 94 35.52 2.73 -7.78
N LYS A 95 34.74 3.01 -8.83
CA LYS A 95 33.37 2.49 -9.00
C LYS A 95 33.27 0.97 -9.17
N GLU A 96 34.36 0.31 -9.56
CA GLU A 96 34.40 -1.16 -9.77
C GLU A 96 33.99 -1.95 -8.53
N HIS A 97 34.20 -1.40 -7.33
CA HIS A 97 33.86 -2.04 -6.05
C HIS A 97 32.43 -1.77 -5.57
N LEU A 98 31.62 -1.02 -6.33
CA LEU A 98 30.28 -0.59 -5.92
C LEU A 98 29.38 -1.76 -5.49
N THR A 99 29.32 -2.82 -6.31
CA THR A 99 28.44 -3.98 -6.06
C THR A 99 28.89 -4.73 -4.81
N LYS A 100 30.19 -5.04 -4.70
CA LYS A 100 30.76 -5.71 -3.53
C LYS A 100 30.50 -4.92 -2.25
N VAL A 101 30.79 -3.61 -2.24
CA VAL A 101 30.58 -2.75 -1.06
C VAL A 101 29.10 -2.60 -0.73
N THR A 102 28.22 -2.49 -1.73
CA THR A 102 26.76 -2.44 -1.48
C THR A 102 26.27 -3.70 -0.80
N ASP A 103 26.72 -4.88 -1.25
CA ASP A 103 26.34 -6.16 -0.64
C ASP A 103 26.83 -6.27 0.82
N ILE A 104 28.08 -5.88 1.09
CA ILE A 104 28.61 -5.84 2.47
C ILE A 104 27.79 -4.89 3.34
N LEU A 105 27.48 -3.68 2.87
CA LEU A 105 26.66 -2.74 3.64
C LEU A 105 25.23 -3.24 3.86
N ALA A 106 24.68 -4.01 2.91
CA ALA A 106 23.39 -4.67 3.09
C ALA A 106 23.45 -5.73 4.20
N GLN A 107 24.54 -6.51 4.27
CA GLN A 107 24.81 -7.44 5.37
C GLN A 107 24.96 -6.69 6.71
N MET A 108 25.73 -5.60 6.75
CA MET A 108 25.92 -4.79 7.97
C MET A 108 24.61 -4.19 8.49
N MET A 109 23.69 -3.83 7.58
CA MET A 109 22.36 -3.35 7.95
C MET A 109 21.52 -4.43 8.66
N GLN A 110 21.84 -5.71 8.51
CA GLN A 110 21.11 -6.80 9.17
C GLN A 110 21.50 -6.99 10.63
N LEU A 111 22.67 -6.47 11.05
CA LEU A 111 23.12 -6.52 12.44
C LEU A 111 22.08 -5.92 13.40
N GLU A 112 22.06 -6.44 14.63
CA GLU A 112 21.09 -6.05 15.66
C GLU A 112 21.40 -4.68 16.27
N GLU A 113 22.65 -4.24 16.17
CA GLU A 113 23.08 -2.98 16.75
C GLU A 113 22.56 -1.77 15.99
N GLN A 114 21.89 -0.87 16.72
CA GLN A 114 21.29 0.33 16.16
C GLN A 114 22.32 1.27 15.49
N ARG A 115 23.55 1.34 16.01
CA ARG A 115 24.61 2.18 15.44
C ARG A 115 25.08 1.67 14.09
N ASP A 116 25.20 0.35 13.94
CA ASP A 116 25.58 -0.27 12.68
C ASP A 116 24.47 -0.13 11.66
N TYR A 117 23.22 -0.44 12.04
CA TYR A 117 22.06 -0.24 11.18
C TYR A 117 21.97 1.19 10.64
N THR A 118 22.11 2.20 11.51
CA THR A 118 22.03 3.61 11.11
C THR A 118 23.19 4.03 10.21
N THR A 119 24.41 3.53 10.47
CA THR A 119 25.58 3.85 9.66
C THR A 119 25.54 3.17 8.30
N ALA A 120 25.22 1.87 8.25
CA ALA A 120 25.04 1.11 7.02
C ALA A 120 23.94 1.71 6.15
N SER A 121 22.79 2.05 6.74
CA SER A 121 21.68 2.75 6.08
C SER A 121 22.12 4.07 5.43
N TRP A 122 22.90 4.88 6.15
CA TRP A 122 23.42 6.12 5.62
C TRP A 122 24.41 5.88 4.48
N CYS A 123 25.28 4.88 4.60
CA CYS A 123 26.27 4.52 3.58
C CYS A 123 25.59 4.04 2.29
N LEU A 124 24.60 3.15 2.39
CA LEU A 124 23.78 2.70 1.26
C LEU A 124 23.07 3.88 0.55
N LEU A 125 22.58 4.86 1.32
CA LEU A 125 22.00 6.09 0.75
C LEU A 125 23.04 6.98 0.05
N GLN A 126 24.31 6.95 0.45
CA GLN A 126 25.36 7.63 -0.32
C GLN A 126 25.65 6.92 -1.62
N LEU A 127 25.79 5.58 -1.60
CA LEU A 127 26.00 4.79 -2.82
C LEU A 127 24.83 4.93 -3.80
N TRP A 128 23.60 4.98 -3.29
CA TRP A 128 22.39 5.23 -4.09
C TRP A 128 22.47 6.53 -4.90
N LYS A 129 23.10 7.58 -4.36
CA LYS A 129 23.26 8.86 -5.07
C LYS A 129 24.33 8.78 -6.16
N GLU A 130 25.30 7.89 -6.02
CA GLU A 130 26.36 7.70 -7.00
C GLU A 130 25.88 6.85 -8.19
N ASP A 131 25.13 5.78 -7.91
CA ASP A 131 24.61 4.85 -8.91
C ASP A 131 23.42 4.05 -8.36
N SER A 132 22.22 4.61 -8.50
CA SER A 132 20.98 4.00 -8.00
C SER A 132 20.63 2.69 -8.70
N VAL A 133 20.98 2.53 -9.97
CA VAL A 133 20.64 1.35 -10.78
C VAL A 133 21.40 0.11 -10.27
N ASN A 134 22.72 0.21 -10.14
CA ASN A 134 23.53 -0.90 -9.69
C ASN A 134 23.32 -1.20 -8.20
N VAL A 135 23.12 -0.18 -7.37
CA VAL A 135 22.78 -0.36 -5.95
C VAL A 135 21.46 -1.10 -5.81
N LEU A 136 20.42 -0.71 -6.55
CA LEU A 136 19.11 -1.38 -6.46
C LEU A 136 19.20 -2.86 -6.85
N ARG A 137 19.85 -3.15 -8.00
CA ARG A 137 20.03 -4.53 -8.47
C ARG A 137 20.82 -5.37 -7.48
N THR A 138 21.88 -4.81 -6.91
CA THR A 138 22.68 -5.50 -5.89
C THR A 138 21.86 -5.80 -4.65
N MET A 139 21.01 -4.86 -4.21
CA MET A 139 20.14 -5.07 -3.05
C MET A 139 19.09 -6.16 -3.29
N TYR A 140 18.51 -6.26 -4.49
CA TYR A 140 17.61 -7.37 -4.84
C TYR A 140 18.34 -8.71 -4.97
N ASN A 141 19.57 -8.73 -5.50
CA ASN A 141 20.41 -9.93 -5.50
C ASN A 141 20.72 -10.38 -4.08
N HIS A 142 21.06 -9.43 -3.20
CA HIS A 142 21.29 -9.67 -1.79
C HIS A 142 20.05 -10.32 -1.15
N ILE A 143 18.86 -9.75 -1.35
CA ILE A 143 17.59 -10.30 -0.82
C ILE A 143 17.40 -11.76 -1.24
N ARG A 144 17.64 -12.10 -2.52
CA ARG A 144 17.51 -13.47 -3.03
C ARG A 144 18.53 -14.44 -2.46
N SER A 145 19.69 -13.95 -2.04
CA SER A 145 20.72 -14.78 -1.39
C SER A 145 20.39 -15.10 0.08
N LEU A 146 19.44 -14.38 0.69
CA LEU A 146 19.07 -14.58 2.09
C LEU A 146 18.10 -15.75 2.24
N SER A 147 18.47 -16.69 3.10
CA SER A 147 17.60 -17.82 3.47
C SER A 147 16.47 -17.42 4.43
N ASN A 148 16.69 -16.40 5.27
CA ASN A 148 15.74 -15.97 6.30
C ASN A 148 14.72 -14.95 5.78
N ALA A 149 13.43 -15.29 5.83
CA ALA A 149 12.33 -14.41 5.46
C ALA A 149 12.32 -13.08 6.22
N ALA A 150 12.61 -13.06 7.52
CA ALA A 150 12.62 -11.83 8.32
C ALA A 150 13.71 -10.85 7.86
N ALA A 151 14.87 -11.38 7.44
CA ALA A 151 15.96 -10.57 6.89
C ALA A 151 15.59 -10.00 5.52
N ARG A 152 14.94 -10.80 4.66
CA ARG A 152 14.42 -10.34 3.36
C ARG A 152 13.39 -9.22 3.52
N VAL A 153 12.44 -9.38 4.44
CA VAL A 153 11.44 -8.36 4.80
C VAL A 153 12.11 -7.05 5.22
N LYS A 154 13.11 -7.09 6.12
CA LYS A 154 13.86 -5.91 6.58
C LYS A 154 14.54 -5.18 5.41
N CYS A 155 15.15 -5.93 4.48
CA CYS A 155 15.78 -5.36 3.29
C CYS A 155 14.75 -4.77 2.31
N LEU A 156 13.63 -5.46 2.07
CA LEU A 156 12.53 -4.94 1.25
C LEU A 156 11.96 -3.65 1.85
N GLU A 157 11.85 -3.56 3.18
CA GLU A 157 11.32 -2.38 3.86
C GLU A 157 12.27 -1.21 3.69
N PHE A 158 13.57 -1.46 3.80
CA PHE A 158 14.59 -0.47 3.54
C PHE A 158 14.50 0.07 2.11
N ILE A 159 14.46 -0.81 1.10
CA ILE A 159 14.31 -0.39 -0.32
C ILE A 159 13.05 0.47 -0.47
N GLN A 160 11.91 -0.03 -0.01
CA GLN A 160 10.61 0.64 -0.18
C GLN A 160 10.53 1.98 0.55
N SER A 161 11.18 2.12 1.70
CA SER A 161 11.09 3.32 2.53
C SER A 161 12.17 4.36 2.22
N LYS A 162 13.38 3.93 1.84
CA LYS A 162 14.55 4.79 1.68
C LYS A 162 14.92 5.07 0.23
N PHE A 163 14.75 4.12 -0.67
CA PHE A 163 15.14 4.27 -2.07
C PHE A 163 13.97 4.70 -2.93
N VAL A 164 12.84 4.01 -2.81
CA VAL A 164 11.77 4.12 -3.81
C VAL A 164 10.50 4.78 -3.29
N LYS A 165 10.51 5.44 -2.13
CA LYS A 165 9.32 6.17 -1.63
C LYS A 165 9.32 7.64 -2.07
N PRO A 166 8.29 8.15 -2.77
CA PRO A 166 7.22 7.43 -3.45
C PRO A 166 7.68 6.87 -4.81
N ILE A 167 7.20 5.65 -5.17
CA ILE A 167 7.70 4.95 -6.36
C ILE A 167 7.30 5.65 -7.65
N GLU A 168 6.17 6.35 -7.61
CA GLU A 168 5.63 7.14 -8.72
C GLU A 168 6.53 8.30 -9.15
N SER A 169 7.36 8.81 -8.24
CA SER A 169 8.31 9.90 -8.54
C SER A 169 9.69 9.40 -8.96
N GLN A 170 9.93 8.08 -8.95
CA GLN A 170 11.21 7.52 -9.33
C GLN A 170 11.40 7.56 -10.86
N PRO A 171 12.66 7.59 -11.34
CA PRO A 171 12.95 7.41 -12.75
C PRO A 171 12.35 6.11 -13.30
N THR A 172 11.95 6.12 -14.57
CA THR A 172 11.35 4.94 -15.24
C THR A 172 12.25 3.71 -15.18
N GLU A 173 13.56 3.90 -15.25
CA GLU A 173 14.55 2.82 -15.13
C GLU A 173 14.51 2.17 -13.74
N ILE A 174 14.48 2.96 -12.67
CA ILE A 174 14.37 2.45 -11.29
C ILE A 174 13.04 1.73 -11.09
N GLU A 175 11.94 2.31 -11.56
CA GLU A 175 10.63 1.67 -11.51
C GLU A 175 10.62 0.34 -12.27
N SER A 176 11.26 0.26 -13.45
CA SER A 176 11.34 -0.97 -14.23
C SER A 176 12.13 -2.07 -13.51
N ILE A 177 13.22 -1.73 -12.83
CA ILE A 177 14.00 -2.68 -12.02
C ILE A 177 13.18 -3.18 -10.84
N VAL A 178 12.45 -2.29 -10.13
CA VAL A 178 11.55 -2.69 -9.05
C VAL A 178 10.52 -3.69 -9.57
N VAL A 179 9.90 -3.42 -10.73
CA VAL A 179 8.92 -4.33 -11.31
C VAL A 179 9.55 -5.67 -11.69
N GLU A 180 10.67 -5.66 -12.41
CA GLU A 180 11.36 -6.88 -12.86
C GLU A 180 11.79 -7.75 -11.68
N GLU A 181 12.49 -7.19 -10.71
CA GLU A 181 13.02 -7.95 -9.57
C GLU A 181 11.90 -8.41 -8.61
N SER A 182 10.86 -7.59 -8.43
CA SER A 182 9.70 -7.99 -7.63
C SER A 182 8.92 -9.14 -8.27
N LYS A 183 8.83 -9.21 -9.61
CA LYS A 183 8.22 -10.36 -10.29
C LYS A 183 9.02 -11.64 -10.06
N LYS A 184 10.35 -11.56 -10.12
CA LYS A 184 11.22 -12.71 -9.81
C LYS A 184 10.99 -13.20 -8.37
N LEU A 185 10.90 -12.27 -7.41
CA LEU A 185 10.59 -12.63 -6.01
C LEU A 185 9.22 -13.31 -5.84
N LEU A 186 8.21 -12.94 -6.63
CA LEU A 186 6.89 -13.58 -6.58
C LEU A 186 6.88 -14.99 -7.20
N GLN A 187 7.90 -15.35 -7.97
CA GLN A 187 8.08 -16.69 -8.54
C GLN A 187 8.88 -17.63 -7.64
N ASP A 188 9.56 -17.08 -6.63
CA ASP A 188 10.35 -17.81 -5.64
C ASP A 188 9.49 -18.16 -4.40
N ASP A 189 10.04 -18.95 -3.47
CA ASP A 189 9.39 -19.22 -2.18
C ASP A 189 9.35 -17.96 -1.31
N ILE A 190 8.15 -17.42 -1.11
CA ILE A 190 7.90 -16.10 -0.53
C ILE A 190 6.92 -16.18 0.64
N SER A 191 7.23 -15.51 1.74
CA SER A 191 6.36 -15.46 2.92
C SER A 191 5.19 -14.48 2.74
N SER A 192 4.13 -14.63 3.56
CA SER A 192 2.95 -13.75 3.57
C SER A 192 3.32 -12.26 3.74
N ASP A 193 4.29 -11.95 4.59
CA ASP A 193 4.73 -10.56 4.81
C ASP A 193 5.42 -9.97 3.58
N GLU A 194 6.25 -10.76 2.91
CA GLU A 194 6.91 -10.35 1.68
C GLU A 194 5.90 -10.12 0.55
N ILE A 195 4.89 -11.00 0.42
CA ILE A 195 3.78 -10.85 -0.53
C ILE A 195 3.07 -9.50 -0.34
N VAL A 196 2.71 -9.18 0.91
CA VAL A 196 2.05 -7.92 1.28
C VAL A 196 2.89 -6.74 0.82
N MET A 197 4.19 -6.76 1.10
CA MET A 197 5.12 -5.68 0.75
C MET A 197 5.29 -5.52 -0.76
N VAL A 198 5.56 -6.63 -1.46
CA VAL A 198 5.83 -6.62 -2.90
C VAL A 198 4.61 -6.17 -3.68
N ILE A 199 3.44 -6.77 -3.44
CA ILE A 199 2.20 -6.41 -4.14
C ILE A 199 1.81 -4.96 -3.84
N SER A 200 1.94 -4.51 -2.60
CA SER A 200 1.63 -3.13 -2.22
C SER A 200 2.54 -2.10 -2.88
N CYS A 201 3.79 -2.47 -3.19
CA CYS A 201 4.70 -1.63 -3.97
C CYS A 201 4.30 -1.63 -5.45
N LEU A 202 4.12 -2.81 -6.04
CA LEU A 202 3.78 -2.97 -7.46
C LEU A 202 2.48 -2.26 -7.83
N LYS A 203 1.46 -2.29 -6.98
CA LYS A 203 0.21 -1.54 -7.18
C LYS A 203 0.39 -0.03 -7.39
N LYS A 204 1.45 0.56 -6.83
CA LYS A 204 1.73 2.00 -6.92
C LYS A 204 2.52 2.36 -8.18
N THR A 205 3.16 1.38 -8.81
CA THR A 205 3.86 1.57 -10.08
C THR A 205 2.87 1.85 -11.23
N LYS A 206 3.36 2.46 -12.30
CA LYS A 206 2.68 2.57 -13.60
C LYS A 206 2.23 1.20 -14.11
N TYR A 207 3.07 0.17 -13.93
CA TYR A 207 2.74 -1.21 -14.27
C TYR A 207 1.46 -1.68 -13.57
N GLY A 208 1.40 -1.55 -12.24
CA GLY A 208 0.23 -1.94 -11.42
C GLY A 208 -1.02 -1.06 -11.61
N LYS A 209 -0.92 0.05 -12.35
CA LYS A 209 -2.06 0.89 -12.75
C LYS A 209 -2.66 0.49 -14.10
N THR A 210 -1.97 -0.32 -14.89
CA THR A 210 -2.49 -0.83 -16.16
C THR A 210 -3.35 -2.07 -15.95
N ALA A 211 -4.37 -2.27 -16.78
CA ALA A 211 -5.21 -3.48 -16.70
C ALA A 211 -4.39 -4.76 -16.91
N ALA A 212 -3.46 -4.76 -17.87
CA ALA A 212 -2.57 -5.89 -18.14
C ALA A 212 -1.65 -6.20 -16.95
N GLY A 213 -1.01 -5.18 -16.36
CA GLY A 213 -0.17 -5.40 -15.18
C GLY A 213 -0.96 -5.84 -13.95
N GLN A 214 -2.20 -5.35 -13.78
CA GLN A 214 -3.10 -5.84 -12.74
C GLN A 214 -3.50 -7.30 -12.96
N GLN A 215 -3.74 -7.71 -14.21
CA GLN A 215 -4.04 -9.11 -14.54
C GLN A 215 -2.84 -10.01 -14.25
N GLU A 216 -1.65 -9.63 -14.68
CA GLU A 216 -0.43 -10.40 -14.41
C GLU A 216 -0.13 -10.49 -12.90
N LEU A 217 -0.42 -9.43 -12.12
CA LEU A 217 -0.37 -9.52 -10.65
C LEU A 217 -1.40 -10.49 -10.06
N LEU A 218 -2.60 -10.56 -10.63
CA LEU A 218 -3.61 -11.52 -10.22
C LEU A 218 -3.19 -12.96 -10.56
N ASP A 219 -2.49 -13.14 -11.68
CA ASP A 219 -1.96 -14.44 -12.08
C ASP A 219 -0.89 -14.92 -11.08
N PHE A 220 0.06 -14.05 -10.69
CA PHE A 220 1.02 -14.37 -9.61
C PHE A 220 0.32 -14.71 -8.28
N ILE A 221 -0.71 -13.94 -7.89
CA ILE A 221 -1.46 -14.23 -6.66
C ILE A 221 -2.17 -15.59 -6.77
N SER A 222 -2.70 -15.93 -7.95
CA SER A 222 -3.36 -17.21 -8.20
C SER A 222 -2.39 -18.39 -8.10
N GLU A 223 -1.17 -18.22 -8.60
CA GLU A 223 -0.09 -19.20 -8.49
C GLU A 223 0.36 -19.39 -7.03
N ILE A 224 0.58 -18.30 -6.29
CA ILE A 224 0.95 -18.33 -4.86
C ILE A 224 -0.14 -18.98 -3.99
N MET A 225 -1.41 -18.74 -4.34
CA MET A 225 -2.55 -19.38 -3.67
C MET A 225 -2.74 -20.84 -4.07
N GLU A 226 -2.03 -21.33 -5.10
CA GLU A 226 -2.17 -22.67 -5.65
C GLU A 226 -3.64 -23.01 -5.95
N LEU A 227 -4.36 -22.13 -6.68
CA LEU A 227 -5.81 -22.29 -6.91
C LEU A 227 -6.22 -23.64 -7.54
N ASP A 228 -5.29 -24.33 -8.20
CA ASP A 228 -5.50 -25.63 -8.83
C ASP A 228 -5.29 -26.83 -7.88
N ARG A 229 -4.82 -26.59 -6.64
CA ARG A 229 -4.58 -27.61 -5.62
C ARG A 229 -5.80 -27.74 -4.70
N ASP A 230 -6.00 -28.95 -4.17
CA ASP A 230 -7.00 -29.20 -3.14
C ASP A 230 -6.69 -28.42 -1.85
N PHE A 231 -7.71 -27.76 -1.29
CA PHE A 231 -7.59 -26.98 -0.07
C PHE A 231 -7.77 -27.83 1.17
N ASP A 232 -6.75 -27.89 2.04
CA ASP A 232 -6.85 -28.50 3.37
C ASP A 232 -6.60 -27.47 4.47
N PRO A 233 -7.63 -26.99 5.21
CA PRO A 233 -7.47 -25.93 6.20
C PRO A 233 -6.60 -26.34 7.41
N LEU A 234 -6.26 -27.62 7.55
CA LEU A 234 -5.37 -28.10 8.61
C LEU A 234 -3.88 -27.94 8.26
N GLU A 235 -3.55 -27.63 7.00
CA GLU A 235 -2.19 -27.28 6.59
C GLU A 235 -1.79 -25.92 7.17
N ASP A 236 -0.57 -25.86 7.72
CA ASP A 236 -0.10 -24.70 8.45
C ASP A 236 -0.06 -23.44 7.56
N GLY A 237 -0.69 -22.36 8.04
CA GLY A 237 -0.70 -21.05 7.37
C GLY A 237 -1.47 -20.97 6.05
N ILE A 238 -2.11 -22.03 5.56
CA ILE A 238 -2.80 -22.00 4.25
C ILE A 238 -4.02 -21.07 4.25
N VAL A 239 -4.77 -21.05 5.36
CA VAL A 239 -5.95 -20.18 5.53
C VAL A 239 -5.52 -18.72 5.56
N ASP A 240 -4.46 -18.40 6.30
CA ASP A 240 -3.86 -17.07 6.34
C ASP A 240 -3.34 -16.65 4.98
N ARG A 241 -2.65 -17.54 4.26
CA ARG A 241 -2.17 -17.28 2.89
C ARG A 241 -3.33 -16.91 1.97
N VAL A 242 -4.41 -17.70 1.96
CA VAL A 242 -5.62 -17.42 1.17
C VAL A 242 -6.22 -16.06 1.55
N ILE A 243 -6.33 -15.76 2.85
CA ILE A 243 -6.87 -14.49 3.33
C ILE A 243 -6.00 -13.32 2.90
N VAL A 244 -4.69 -13.37 3.13
CA VAL A 244 -3.75 -12.31 2.78
C VAL A 244 -3.75 -12.09 1.26
N CYS A 245 -3.55 -13.16 0.49
CA CYS A 245 -3.50 -13.09 -0.97
C CYS A 245 -4.80 -12.51 -1.55
N THR A 246 -5.96 -13.01 -1.10
CA THR A 246 -7.25 -12.50 -1.56
C THR A 246 -7.45 -11.05 -1.16
N THR A 247 -7.08 -10.65 0.07
CA THR A 247 -7.15 -9.25 0.52
C THR A 247 -6.38 -8.32 -0.43
N HIS A 248 -5.20 -8.76 -0.88
CA HIS A 248 -4.41 -8.01 -1.85
C HIS A 248 -4.95 -8.13 -3.29
N ALA A 249 -5.57 -9.22 -3.68
CA ALA A 249 -6.22 -9.35 -4.99
C ALA A 249 -7.42 -8.41 -5.16
N LEU A 250 -8.18 -8.16 -4.08
CA LEU A 250 -9.45 -7.41 -4.13
C LEU A 250 -9.38 -6.04 -4.82
N SER A 251 -8.28 -5.31 -4.65
CA SER A 251 -8.11 -3.99 -5.28
C SER A 251 -7.60 -4.03 -6.73
N LEU A 252 -7.30 -5.21 -7.26
CA LEU A 252 -6.82 -5.41 -8.63
C LEU A 252 -7.97 -5.80 -9.58
N PHE A 253 -9.09 -6.31 -9.04
CA PHE A 253 -10.28 -6.62 -9.83
C PHE A 253 -10.98 -5.36 -10.31
N SER A 254 -11.53 -5.44 -11.52
CA SER A 254 -12.26 -4.36 -12.17
C SER A 254 -13.20 -4.92 -13.23
N GLY A 255 -13.92 -4.07 -13.96
CA GLY A 255 -14.71 -4.53 -15.11
C GLY A 255 -13.89 -5.16 -16.25
N LYS A 256 -12.55 -5.07 -16.22
CA LYS A 256 -11.65 -5.75 -17.18
C LYS A 256 -10.97 -6.98 -16.60
N ASN A 257 -10.75 -6.99 -15.29
CA ASN A 257 -10.03 -8.05 -14.59
C ASN A 257 -11.02 -8.73 -13.65
N GLU A 258 -11.51 -9.87 -14.09
CA GLU A 258 -12.60 -10.59 -13.42
C GLU A 258 -12.09 -11.44 -12.26
N SER A 259 -12.94 -11.66 -11.26
CA SER A 259 -12.66 -12.48 -10.08
C SER A 259 -13.15 -13.92 -10.19
N THR A 260 -13.58 -14.35 -11.39
CA THR A 260 -14.32 -15.60 -11.63
C THR A 260 -13.61 -16.84 -11.05
N LYS A 261 -12.29 -16.96 -11.27
CA LYS A 261 -11.48 -18.07 -10.75
C LYS A 261 -11.44 -18.10 -9.21
N PHE A 262 -11.32 -16.94 -8.57
CA PHE A 262 -11.33 -16.82 -7.12
C PHE A 262 -12.70 -17.20 -6.56
N VAL A 263 -13.80 -16.74 -7.18
CA VAL A 263 -15.15 -17.10 -6.73
C VAL A 263 -15.39 -18.60 -6.87
N ALA A 264 -14.96 -19.22 -7.98
CA ALA A 264 -15.05 -20.67 -8.16
C ALA A 264 -14.28 -21.42 -7.06
N TYR A 265 -13.02 -21.04 -6.82
CA TYR A 265 -12.20 -21.65 -5.75
C TYR A 265 -12.87 -21.57 -4.36
N TYR A 266 -13.47 -20.43 -4.01
CA TYR A 266 -14.20 -20.30 -2.74
C TYR A 266 -15.38 -21.27 -2.64
N CYS A 267 -16.09 -21.48 -3.74
CA CYS A 267 -17.26 -22.34 -3.78
C CYS A 267 -16.89 -23.83 -3.82
N ASP A 268 -15.86 -24.19 -4.59
CA ASP A 268 -15.47 -25.58 -4.85
C ASP A 268 -14.50 -26.14 -3.82
N GLN A 269 -13.61 -25.31 -3.25
CA GLN A 269 -12.53 -25.77 -2.37
C GLN A 269 -12.74 -25.34 -0.91
N ILE A 270 -13.14 -24.09 -0.68
CA ILE A 270 -13.26 -23.55 0.70
C ILE A 270 -14.56 -24.01 1.37
N PHE A 271 -15.71 -23.90 0.69
CA PHE A 271 -17.00 -24.24 1.27
C PHE A 271 -17.18 -25.71 1.69
N PRO A 272 -16.62 -26.71 0.98
CA PRO A 272 -16.66 -28.09 1.46
C PRO A 272 -15.90 -28.30 2.78
N GLN A 273 -14.84 -27.54 3.03
CA GLN A 273 -14.02 -27.64 4.24
C GLN A 273 -14.48 -26.70 5.37
N TRP A 274 -15.65 -26.09 5.24
CA TRP A 274 -16.14 -25.03 6.12
C TRP A 274 -16.14 -25.41 7.61
N ASP A 275 -16.58 -26.62 7.93
CA ASP A 275 -16.65 -27.10 9.31
C ASP A 275 -15.27 -27.32 9.89
N LYS A 276 -14.29 -27.76 9.09
CA LYS A 276 -12.89 -27.88 9.52
C LYS A 276 -12.28 -26.51 9.83
N ILE A 277 -12.56 -25.50 9.00
CA ILE A 277 -12.10 -24.12 9.28
C ILE A 277 -12.65 -23.64 10.64
N ALA A 278 -13.89 -23.99 10.99
CA ALA A 278 -14.48 -23.62 12.27
C ALA A 278 -13.72 -24.19 13.47
N THR A 279 -13.07 -25.36 13.31
CA THR A 279 -12.32 -26.03 14.39
C THR A 279 -10.95 -25.43 14.66
N LEU A 280 -10.44 -24.59 13.76
CA LEU A 280 -9.15 -23.93 13.92
C LEU A 280 -9.17 -22.88 15.05
N GLU A 281 -7.99 -22.55 15.56
CA GLU A 281 -7.84 -21.37 16.40
C GLU A 281 -8.25 -20.13 15.59
N GLN A 282 -9.15 -19.31 16.13
CA GLN A 282 -9.77 -18.18 15.41
C GLN A 282 -10.64 -18.57 14.20
N GLY A 283 -11.11 -19.82 14.11
CA GLY A 283 -11.91 -20.33 13.00
C GLY A 283 -13.11 -19.46 12.59
N GLU A 284 -13.88 -18.95 13.56
CA GLU A 284 -15.00 -18.02 13.29
C GLU A 284 -14.56 -16.72 12.60
N LEU A 285 -13.38 -16.19 12.97
CA LEU A 285 -12.84 -14.97 12.37
C LEU A 285 -12.38 -15.24 10.94
N PHE A 286 -11.74 -16.38 10.69
CA PHE A 286 -11.36 -16.81 9.34
C PHE A 286 -12.59 -16.98 8.45
N GLN A 287 -13.60 -17.70 8.93
CA GLN A 287 -14.87 -17.87 8.21
C GLN A 287 -15.49 -16.52 7.84
N LEU A 288 -15.60 -15.60 8.80
CA LEU A 288 -16.15 -14.27 8.52
C LEU A 288 -15.32 -13.53 7.47
N GLN A 289 -14.00 -13.57 7.57
CA GLN A 289 -13.12 -12.89 6.62
C GLN A 289 -13.21 -13.48 5.21
N LEU A 290 -13.30 -14.81 5.10
CA LEU A 290 -13.52 -15.50 3.83
C LEU A 290 -14.87 -15.13 3.21
N LEU A 291 -15.95 -15.03 3.99
CA LEU A 291 -17.24 -14.57 3.47
C LEU A 291 -17.20 -13.12 3.01
N ARG A 292 -16.49 -12.25 3.73
CA ARG A 292 -16.28 -10.85 3.31
C ARG A 292 -15.57 -10.79 1.96
N HIS A 293 -14.54 -11.61 1.77
CA HIS A 293 -13.86 -11.72 0.48
C HIS A 293 -14.81 -12.19 -0.60
N LEU A 294 -15.56 -13.28 -0.39
CA LEU A 294 -16.52 -13.77 -1.38
C LEU A 294 -17.54 -12.71 -1.79
N ALA A 295 -18.06 -11.95 -0.82
CA ALA A 295 -18.99 -10.86 -1.08
C ALA A 295 -18.35 -9.80 -2.00
N GLU A 296 -17.12 -9.40 -1.74
CA GLU A 296 -16.42 -8.43 -2.58
C GLU A 296 -16.03 -8.99 -3.96
N LEU A 297 -15.51 -10.22 -4.00
CA LEU A 297 -15.17 -10.92 -5.24
C LEU A 297 -16.40 -11.01 -6.15
N SER A 298 -17.59 -11.24 -5.60
CA SER A 298 -18.83 -11.34 -6.38
C SER A 298 -19.18 -10.08 -7.20
N ILE A 299 -18.59 -8.91 -6.87
CA ILE A 299 -18.82 -7.65 -7.60
C ILE A 299 -18.25 -7.70 -9.01
N TYR A 300 -17.08 -8.32 -9.17
CA TYR A 300 -16.33 -8.41 -10.43
C TYR A 300 -16.30 -9.82 -11.00
N CYS A 301 -17.23 -10.68 -10.55
CA CYS A 301 -17.32 -12.03 -11.07
C CYS A 301 -17.85 -11.98 -12.51
N GLY A 302 -17.09 -12.58 -13.42
CA GLY A 302 -17.48 -12.78 -14.81
C GLY A 302 -18.57 -13.84 -14.97
N LYS A 303 -18.77 -14.29 -16.21
CA LYS A 303 -19.77 -15.34 -16.49
C LYS A 303 -19.20 -16.71 -16.16
N PHE A 304 -19.91 -17.47 -15.33
CA PHE A 304 -19.63 -18.90 -15.16
C PHE A 304 -20.10 -19.71 -16.35
N GLU A 305 -19.42 -20.82 -16.63
CA GLU A 305 -19.90 -21.86 -17.54
C GLU A 305 -21.17 -22.50 -16.97
N ASN A 306 -21.12 -22.88 -15.69
CA ASN A 306 -22.23 -23.48 -14.94
C ASN A 306 -22.56 -22.64 -13.69
N PRO A 307 -23.30 -21.52 -13.83
CA PRO A 307 -23.62 -20.65 -12.70
C PRO A 307 -24.49 -21.33 -11.64
N SER A 308 -25.34 -22.29 -12.02
CA SER A 308 -26.21 -23.02 -11.11
C SER A 308 -25.45 -23.78 -10.03
N LEU A 309 -24.32 -24.40 -10.36
CA LEU A 309 -23.50 -25.19 -9.42
C LEU A 309 -23.03 -24.32 -8.24
N HIS A 310 -22.36 -23.21 -8.56
CA HIS A 310 -21.81 -22.29 -7.56
C HIS A 310 -22.91 -21.57 -6.77
N VAL A 311 -24.02 -21.20 -7.44
CA VAL A 311 -25.16 -20.55 -6.80
C VAL A 311 -25.85 -21.48 -5.80
N VAL A 312 -25.98 -22.78 -6.10
CA VAL A 312 -26.49 -23.79 -5.16
C VAL A 312 -25.60 -23.86 -3.91
N GLN A 313 -24.28 -23.97 -4.07
CA GLN A 313 -23.36 -24.06 -2.93
C GLN A 313 -23.47 -22.84 -2.00
N ILE A 314 -23.53 -21.62 -2.56
CA ILE A 314 -23.74 -20.40 -1.78
C ILE A 314 -25.12 -20.43 -1.10
N PHE A 315 -26.15 -20.85 -1.82
CA PHE A 315 -27.52 -20.91 -1.31
C PHE A 315 -27.66 -21.90 -0.15
N ASP A 316 -27.02 -23.07 -0.22
CA ASP A 316 -27.03 -24.05 0.86
C ASP A 316 -26.26 -23.53 2.09
N LYS A 317 -25.17 -22.78 1.89
CA LYS A 317 -24.52 -22.05 2.99
C LYS A 317 -25.43 -20.96 3.59
N ILE A 318 -26.24 -20.26 2.79
CA ILE A 318 -27.23 -19.31 3.33
C ILE A 318 -28.22 -20.02 4.27
N LYS A 319 -28.71 -21.22 3.88
CA LYS A 319 -29.66 -21.97 4.71
C LYS A 319 -29.08 -22.40 6.06
N LEU A 320 -27.77 -22.64 6.13
CA LEU A 320 -27.08 -22.95 7.38
C LEU A 320 -27.21 -21.79 8.40
N TYR A 321 -27.12 -20.56 7.91
CA TYR A 321 -27.17 -19.35 8.75
C TYR A 321 -28.56 -18.68 8.81
N MET A 322 -29.50 -19.11 7.97
CA MET A 322 -30.90 -18.70 8.00
C MET A 322 -31.79 -19.89 8.40
N PRO A 323 -31.99 -20.13 9.71
CA PRO A 323 -32.81 -21.25 10.19
C PRO A 323 -34.27 -21.13 9.73
N PRO A 324 -34.99 -22.27 9.61
CA PRO A 324 -36.43 -22.24 9.36
C PRO A 324 -37.16 -21.61 10.55
N PRO A 325 -38.37 -21.08 10.35
CA PRO A 325 -39.20 -20.61 11.46
C PRO A 325 -39.45 -21.78 12.45
N PRO A 326 -39.38 -21.54 13.78
CA PRO A 326 -39.60 -22.57 14.77
C PRO A 326 -41.01 -23.14 14.66
N GLU A 327 -41.14 -24.46 14.80
CA GLU A 327 -42.43 -25.17 14.74
C GLU A 327 -43.32 -24.85 15.95
N ASN A 328 -42.72 -24.52 17.09
CA ASN A 328 -43.41 -24.16 18.33
C ASN A 328 -43.47 -22.63 18.48
N ALA A 329 -44.69 -22.08 18.44
CA ALA A 329 -44.96 -20.64 18.58
C ALA A 329 -44.52 -20.03 19.93
N ASP A 330 -44.27 -20.86 20.94
CA ASP A 330 -43.93 -20.44 22.32
C ASP A 330 -42.42 -20.24 22.56
N VAL A 331 -41.57 -20.56 21.59
CA VAL A 331 -40.12 -20.29 21.68
C VAL A 331 -39.85 -18.84 21.25
N TYR A 332 -40.10 -17.89 22.16
CA TYR A 332 -39.79 -16.46 21.96
C TYR A 332 -38.30 -16.13 21.94
N LYS A 333 -37.42 -17.11 22.18
CA LYS A 333 -35.97 -16.94 22.08
C LYS A 333 -35.54 -17.19 20.64
N MET A 334 -35.38 -16.10 19.89
CA MET A 334 -34.75 -16.16 18.58
C MET A 334 -33.31 -16.68 18.75
N PRO A 335 -32.84 -17.60 17.89
CA PRO A 335 -31.46 -18.07 17.94
C PRO A 335 -30.50 -16.90 17.71
N ASN A 336 -29.25 -17.07 18.15
CA ASN A 336 -28.19 -16.12 17.84
C ASN A 336 -28.00 -16.10 16.32
N LEU A 337 -28.48 -15.04 15.67
CA LEU A 337 -28.37 -14.87 14.22
C LEU A 337 -27.05 -14.18 13.89
N GLU A 338 -26.28 -14.80 13.00
CA GLU A 338 -25.02 -14.24 12.51
C GLU A 338 -25.26 -13.28 11.34
N PHE A 339 -25.73 -12.07 11.66
CA PHE A 339 -26.08 -11.07 10.64
C PHE A 339 -24.92 -10.78 9.67
N SER A 340 -23.67 -10.73 10.14
CA SER A 340 -22.51 -10.45 9.30
C SER A 340 -22.22 -11.54 8.26
N PHE A 341 -22.38 -12.81 8.63
CA PHE A 341 -22.24 -13.94 7.71
C PHE A 341 -23.33 -13.88 6.65
N VAL A 342 -24.56 -13.63 7.09
CA VAL A 342 -25.73 -13.55 6.22
C VAL A 342 -25.67 -12.36 5.26
N GLU A 343 -25.19 -11.18 5.66
CA GLU A 343 -25.00 -10.07 4.72
C GLU A 343 -24.05 -10.47 3.58
N CYS A 344 -22.91 -11.08 3.91
CA CYS A 344 -21.91 -11.47 2.93
C CYS A 344 -22.46 -12.51 1.94
N LEU A 345 -23.06 -13.59 2.47
CA LEU A 345 -23.63 -14.67 1.66
C LEU A 345 -24.81 -14.19 0.82
N LEU A 346 -25.72 -13.41 1.39
CA LEU A 346 -26.90 -12.92 0.69
C LEU A 346 -26.52 -11.91 -0.40
N PHE A 347 -25.50 -11.08 -0.17
CA PHE A 347 -24.95 -10.19 -1.19
C PHE A 347 -24.30 -10.97 -2.33
N ALA A 348 -23.44 -11.94 -2.02
CA ALA A 348 -22.81 -12.79 -3.03
C ALA A 348 -23.85 -13.54 -3.87
N PHE A 349 -24.84 -14.16 -3.22
CA PHE A 349 -25.95 -14.83 -3.88
C PHE A 349 -26.75 -13.87 -4.77
N HIS A 350 -27.13 -12.68 -4.27
CA HIS A 350 -27.88 -11.69 -5.04
C HIS A 350 -27.14 -11.23 -6.31
N ARG A 351 -25.81 -11.19 -6.27
CA ARG A 351 -24.98 -10.87 -7.43
C ARG A 351 -24.90 -12.01 -8.42
N LEU A 352 -24.57 -13.21 -7.95
CA LEU A 352 -24.27 -14.35 -8.81
C LEU A 352 -25.54 -15.01 -9.37
N ALA A 353 -26.63 -15.05 -8.61
CA ALA A 353 -27.91 -15.59 -9.06
C ALA A 353 -28.51 -14.82 -10.25
N ARG A 354 -28.04 -13.59 -10.54
CA ARG A 354 -28.39 -12.84 -11.76
C ARG A 354 -28.03 -13.60 -13.04
N GLN A 355 -26.99 -14.43 -12.98
CA GLN A 355 -26.52 -15.23 -14.11
C GLN A 355 -27.43 -16.45 -14.36
N CYS A 356 -28.23 -16.85 -13.37
CA CYS A 356 -29.20 -17.94 -13.45
C CYS A 356 -30.54 -17.53 -12.79
N PRO A 357 -31.31 -16.59 -13.40
CA PRO A 357 -32.51 -16.01 -12.78
C PRO A 357 -33.59 -17.05 -12.47
N ASP A 358 -33.59 -18.16 -13.21
CA ASP A 358 -34.56 -19.24 -13.02
C ASP A 358 -34.25 -20.15 -11.82
N PHE A 359 -33.10 -19.98 -11.16
CA PHE A 359 -32.66 -20.82 -10.05
C PHE A 359 -33.72 -20.96 -8.95
N LEU A 360 -34.30 -19.83 -8.53
CA LEU A 360 -35.33 -19.81 -7.49
C LEU A 360 -36.72 -20.15 -8.02
N THR A 361 -37.00 -19.97 -9.31
CA THR A 361 -38.34 -20.19 -9.88
C THR A 361 -38.53 -21.60 -10.45
N HIS A 362 -37.45 -22.33 -10.69
CA HIS A 362 -37.46 -23.69 -11.22
C HIS A 362 -38.17 -24.68 -10.29
N ASP A 363 -37.95 -24.58 -8.97
CA ASP A 363 -38.65 -25.40 -7.96
C ASP A 363 -39.47 -24.51 -7.00
N PRO A 364 -40.82 -24.56 -7.09
CA PRO A 364 -41.71 -23.84 -6.19
C PRO A 364 -41.50 -24.14 -4.71
N GLN A 365 -41.04 -25.35 -4.36
CA GLN A 365 -40.79 -25.75 -2.97
C GLN A 365 -39.57 -25.02 -2.40
N ILE A 366 -38.48 -24.93 -3.18
CA ILE A 366 -37.27 -24.19 -2.81
C ILE A 366 -37.60 -22.72 -2.55
N LEU A 367 -38.38 -22.09 -3.44
CA LEU A 367 -38.80 -20.70 -3.28
C LEU A 367 -39.66 -20.49 -2.03
N LYS A 368 -40.57 -21.44 -1.76
CA LYS A 368 -41.46 -21.38 -0.59
C LYS A 368 -40.68 -21.51 0.72
N ASP A 369 -39.78 -22.49 0.82
CA ASP A 369 -38.91 -22.67 1.99
C ASP A 369 -38.03 -21.43 2.21
N PHE A 370 -37.39 -20.95 1.14
CA PHE A 370 -36.53 -19.78 1.23
C PHE A 370 -37.28 -18.53 1.67
N ARG A 371 -38.48 -18.29 1.13
CA ARG A 371 -39.33 -17.17 1.57
C ARG A 371 -39.69 -17.27 3.06
N ALA A 372 -39.99 -18.46 3.57
CA ALA A 372 -40.28 -18.65 4.98
C ALA A 372 -39.07 -18.26 5.86
N ARG A 373 -37.86 -18.69 5.47
CA ARG A 373 -36.60 -18.31 6.12
C ARG A 373 -36.33 -16.81 6.04
N LEU A 374 -36.55 -16.18 4.89
CA LEU A 374 -36.40 -14.73 4.71
C LEU A 374 -37.35 -13.93 5.61
N VAL A 375 -38.62 -14.35 5.71
CA VAL A 375 -39.59 -13.71 6.61
C VAL A 375 -39.15 -13.84 8.06
N TYR A 376 -38.73 -15.04 8.46
CA TYR A 376 -38.25 -15.30 9.82
C TYR A 376 -37.01 -14.45 10.16
N PHE A 377 -36.01 -14.45 9.27
CA PHE A 377 -34.79 -13.68 9.44
C PHE A 377 -35.06 -12.17 9.47
N SER A 378 -35.97 -11.66 8.63
CA SER A 378 -36.36 -10.24 8.63
C SER A 378 -37.00 -9.79 9.95
N ARG A 379 -37.79 -10.65 10.62
CA ARG A 379 -38.29 -10.37 11.98
C ARG A 379 -37.12 -10.20 12.97
N GLY A 380 -36.09 -11.02 12.83
CA GLY A 380 -34.88 -10.92 13.63
C GLY A 380 -34.08 -9.66 13.41
N VAL A 381 -33.92 -9.26 12.15
CA VAL A 381 -33.30 -7.98 11.77
C VAL A 381 -34.06 -6.81 12.40
N GLN A 382 -35.40 -6.82 12.37
CA GLN A 382 -36.23 -5.78 12.99
C GLN A 382 -36.08 -5.74 14.52
N GLY A 383 -36.04 -6.90 15.17
CA GLY A 383 -35.82 -7.01 16.61
C GLY A 383 -34.47 -6.44 17.03
N CYS A 384 -33.40 -6.81 16.32
CA CYS A 384 -32.06 -6.29 16.56
C CYS A 384 -31.97 -4.78 16.31
N ASN A 385 -32.56 -4.29 15.22
CA ASN A 385 -32.52 -2.86 14.87
C ASN A 385 -33.19 -1.99 15.96
N LYS A 386 -34.32 -2.45 16.53
CA LYS A 386 -34.96 -1.77 17.67
C LYS A 386 -34.02 -1.65 18.87
N VAL A 387 -33.33 -2.74 19.23
CA VAL A 387 -32.37 -2.75 20.34
C VAL A 387 -31.19 -1.80 20.08
N VAL A 388 -30.61 -1.83 18.88
CA VAL A 388 -29.48 -0.98 18.49
C VAL A 388 -29.85 0.51 18.50
N THR A 389 -31.06 0.87 18.06
CA THR A 389 -31.54 2.26 18.09
C THR A 389 -31.91 2.77 19.48
N THR A 390 -32.22 1.87 20.43
CA THR A 390 -32.73 2.26 21.76
C THR A 390 -31.62 2.29 22.83
N LYS A 391 -30.52 1.55 22.67
CA LYS A 391 -29.38 1.57 23.59
C LYS A 391 -28.39 2.67 23.20
N SER A 392 -28.10 3.63 24.09
CA SER A 392 -27.04 4.63 23.85
C SER A 392 -25.67 3.96 23.85
N SER A 393 -24.80 4.33 22.91
CA SER A 393 -23.46 3.74 22.73
C SER A 393 -22.44 4.10 23.82
N GLU A 394 -22.86 4.77 24.89
CA GLU A 394 -21.97 5.40 25.89
C GLU A 394 -21.46 4.44 26.96
N SER A 395 -22.00 3.22 27.06
CA SER A 395 -21.61 2.19 28.05
C SER A 395 -20.99 0.92 27.44
N LEU A 396 -20.49 1.00 26.20
CA LEU A 396 -19.93 -0.16 25.48
C LEU A 396 -18.40 -0.09 25.42
N ASP A 397 -17.75 -1.24 25.64
CA ASP A 397 -16.32 -1.42 25.38
C ASP A 397 -15.96 -1.08 23.92
N ALA A 398 -14.71 -0.70 23.65
CA ALA A 398 -14.27 -0.22 22.34
C ALA A 398 -14.61 -1.15 21.16
N THR A 399 -14.54 -2.47 21.36
CA THR A 399 -14.91 -3.49 20.37
C THR A 399 -16.42 -3.56 20.11
N ASN A 400 -17.23 -3.49 21.17
CA ASN A 400 -18.68 -3.48 21.09
C ASN A 400 -19.21 -2.15 20.53
N ALA A 401 -18.53 -1.04 20.81
CA ALA A 401 -18.82 0.27 20.23
C ALA A 401 -18.56 0.29 18.71
N ALA A 402 -17.51 -0.36 18.22
CA ALA A 402 -17.26 -0.51 16.78
C ALA A 402 -18.36 -1.33 16.09
N LYS A 403 -18.73 -2.49 16.67
CA LYS A 403 -19.83 -3.34 16.16
C LYS A 403 -21.17 -2.59 16.14
N ALA A 404 -21.47 -1.82 17.18
CA ALA A 404 -22.70 -1.03 17.27
C ALA A 404 -22.81 0.05 16.18
N LYS A 405 -21.68 0.61 15.71
CA LYS A 405 -21.68 1.59 14.61
C LYS A 405 -21.98 0.97 13.25
N ILE A 406 -21.54 -0.26 13.00
CA ILE A 406 -21.72 -0.98 11.72
C ILE A 406 -23.12 -1.60 11.63
N ALA A 407 -23.67 -2.01 12.79
CA ALA A 407 -24.93 -2.76 12.87
C ALA A 407 -26.12 -2.11 12.10
N PRO A 408 -26.39 -0.79 12.17
CA PRO A 408 -27.49 -0.20 11.40
C PRO A 408 -27.35 -0.40 9.89
N SER A 409 -26.13 -0.24 9.36
CA SER A 409 -25.81 -0.41 7.94
C SER A 409 -25.98 -1.87 7.52
N LEU A 410 -25.40 -2.79 8.29
CA LEU A 410 -25.53 -4.23 8.14
C LEU A 410 -27.00 -4.69 8.07
N LEU A 411 -27.80 -4.28 9.05
CA LEU A 411 -29.22 -4.66 9.16
C LEU A 411 -30.06 -4.05 8.01
N ASN A 412 -29.75 -2.82 7.60
CA ASN A 412 -30.41 -2.19 6.46
C ASN A 412 -30.07 -2.89 5.14
N ASN A 413 -28.80 -3.24 4.92
CA ASN A 413 -28.33 -3.96 3.75
C ASN A 413 -29.05 -5.30 3.57
N ILE A 414 -29.15 -6.10 4.65
CA ILE A 414 -29.90 -7.35 4.65
C ILE A 414 -31.36 -7.10 4.25
N ASN A 415 -32.04 -6.13 4.87
CA ASN A 415 -33.44 -5.82 4.54
C ASN A 415 -33.64 -5.42 3.07
N VAL A 416 -32.70 -4.65 2.50
CA VAL A 416 -32.77 -4.24 1.09
C VAL A 416 -32.60 -5.43 0.15
N LEU A 417 -31.65 -6.33 0.43
CA LEU A 417 -31.45 -7.56 -0.34
C LEU A 417 -32.68 -8.49 -0.26
N ILE A 418 -33.23 -8.65 0.95
CA ILE A 418 -34.42 -9.46 1.19
C ILE A 418 -35.63 -8.93 0.41
N LYS A 419 -35.85 -7.62 0.39
CA LYS A 419 -36.95 -6.99 -0.37
C LYS A 419 -36.90 -7.33 -1.86
N ASP A 420 -35.70 -7.29 -2.43
CA ASP A 420 -35.46 -7.64 -3.84
C ASP A 420 -35.82 -9.10 -4.15
N LEU A 421 -35.49 -10.01 -3.24
CA LEU A 421 -35.78 -11.45 -3.38
C LEU A 421 -37.26 -11.80 -3.16
N PHE A 422 -38.08 -10.90 -2.58
CA PHE A 422 -39.50 -11.12 -2.35
C PHE A 422 -40.40 -10.85 -3.56
N TYR A 423 -39.90 -10.17 -4.60
CA TYR A 423 -40.68 -9.92 -5.81
C TYR A 423 -41.06 -11.23 -6.53
N GLN A 424 -42.06 -11.15 -7.40
CA GLN A 424 -42.55 -12.25 -8.22
C GLN A 424 -42.45 -11.87 -9.70
N PRO A 425 -41.44 -12.38 -10.45
CA PRO A 425 -40.30 -13.21 -10.00
C PRO A 425 -39.29 -12.41 -9.14
N PRO A 426 -38.36 -13.10 -8.42
CA PRO A 426 -37.30 -12.43 -7.65
C PRO A 426 -36.53 -11.42 -8.49
N MET A 427 -36.20 -10.27 -7.90
CA MET A 427 -35.43 -9.22 -8.57
C MET A 427 -34.03 -9.13 -8.00
N TYR A 428 -33.11 -8.67 -8.85
CA TYR A 428 -31.70 -8.50 -8.52
C TYR A 428 -31.21 -7.13 -8.97
N LYS A 429 -31.84 -6.06 -8.46
CA LYS A 429 -31.63 -4.69 -8.97
C LYS A 429 -30.98 -3.78 -7.94
N CYS A 430 -31.15 -4.06 -6.66
CA CYS A 430 -30.59 -3.23 -5.60
C CYS A 430 -29.06 -3.21 -5.70
N ASN A 431 -28.50 -2.07 -5.31
CA ASN A 431 -27.07 -1.84 -5.23
C ASN A 431 -26.78 -1.33 -3.82
N ILE A 432 -26.15 -2.17 -3.02
CA ILE A 432 -25.78 -1.85 -1.64
C ILE A 432 -24.26 -1.74 -1.51
N THR A 433 -23.81 -0.93 -0.56
CA THR A 433 -22.41 -0.90 -0.13
C THR A 433 -22.27 -1.77 1.10
N LEU A 434 -21.42 -2.79 1.03
CA LEU A 434 -21.16 -3.73 2.13
C LEU A 434 -20.82 -2.99 3.43
N SER A 435 -21.41 -3.43 4.55
CA SER A 435 -21.33 -2.69 5.83
C SER A 435 -19.90 -2.46 6.32
N PHE A 436 -19.02 -3.45 6.15
CA PHE A 436 -17.61 -3.39 6.54
C PHE A 436 -16.73 -2.53 5.61
N LYS A 437 -17.21 -2.14 4.43
CA LYS A 437 -16.48 -1.18 3.56
C LYS A 437 -16.60 0.26 4.04
N GLN A 438 -17.66 0.60 4.78
CA GLN A 438 -17.84 1.95 5.31
C GLN A 438 -16.73 2.34 6.30
N GLU A 439 -16.13 1.37 7.00
CA GLU A 439 -14.96 1.57 7.86
C GLU A 439 -13.71 2.05 7.09
N SER A 440 -13.51 1.56 5.87
CA SER A 440 -12.32 1.88 5.06
C SER A 440 -12.36 3.31 4.51
N ILE A 441 -13.54 3.78 4.11
CA ILE A 441 -13.78 5.12 3.58
C ILE A 441 -13.61 6.18 4.68
N GLU A 442 -14.09 5.92 5.90
CA GLU A 442 -13.89 6.84 7.02
C GLU A 442 -12.42 6.95 7.49
N LYS A 443 -11.64 5.88 7.38
CA LYS A 443 -10.20 5.90 7.70
C LYS A 443 -9.39 6.68 6.65
N GLU A 444 -9.78 6.62 5.37
CA GLU A 444 -9.16 7.43 4.32
C GLU A 444 -9.48 8.92 4.44
N LEU A 445 -10.73 9.27 4.83
CA LEU A 445 -11.15 10.65 5.09
C LEU A 445 -10.51 11.26 6.34
N LYS A 446 -9.99 10.43 7.27
CA LYS A 446 -9.29 10.85 8.49
C LYS A 446 -7.77 10.95 8.34
N LYS A 447 -7.19 10.69 7.17
CA LYS A 447 -5.80 11.12 6.90
C LYS A 447 -5.78 12.66 6.94
N PRO A 448 -4.93 13.30 7.76
CA PRO A 448 -4.82 14.74 7.70
C PRO A 448 -4.25 15.10 6.33
N SER A 449 -5.10 15.63 5.46
CA SER A 449 -4.65 16.44 4.33
C SER A 449 -3.75 17.51 4.92
N SER A 450 -2.49 17.56 4.51
CA SER A 450 -1.61 18.68 4.75
C SER A 450 -2.21 19.92 4.09
N ALA A 451 -3.12 20.59 4.81
CA ALA A 451 -3.72 21.83 4.41
C ALA A 451 -3.00 22.95 5.16
N SER A 452 -2.15 23.64 4.39
CA SER A 452 -1.76 25.04 4.58
C SER A 452 -2.89 25.86 5.21
N GLY A 453 -2.53 26.60 6.26
CA GLY A 453 -3.47 27.19 7.20
C GLY A 453 -4.46 28.19 6.61
N GLN A 454 -5.60 28.30 7.30
CA GLN A 454 -6.39 29.52 7.40
C GLN A 454 -7.32 29.40 8.62
N LYS A 455 -7.14 30.31 9.58
CA LYS A 455 -7.96 30.46 10.78
C LYS A 455 -9.41 30.71 10.37
N ARG A 456 -10.37 29.91 10.85
CA ARG A 456 -11.81 30.22 10.72
C ARG A 456 -12.37 30.74 12.04
N HIS A 457 -13.03 31.89 11.90
CA HIS A 457 -13.82 32.62 12.88
C HIS A 457 -14.93 31.77 13.51
N VAL A 458 -15.18 32.00 14.80
CA VAL A 458 -16.35 31.52 15.54
C VAL A 458 -17.59 32.35 15.12
N PRO A 459 -18.78 31.74 14.92
CA PRO A 459 -20.02 32.47 14.63
C PRO A 459 -20.55 33.21 15.87
N ILE A 460 -21.00 34.44 15.68
CA ILE A 460 -21.65 35.26 16.72
C ILE A 460 -23.15 34.91 16.75
N THR A 461 -23.63 34.42 17.89
CA THR A 461 -25.06 34.31 18.23
C THR A 461 -25.54 35.61 18.89
N PHE A 462 -26.68 36.13 18.45
CA PHE A 462 -27.34 37.32 18.99
C PHE A 462 -28.32 36.93 20.11
N ASP A 463 -28.10 37.43 21.32
CA ASP A 463 -29.11 37.44 22.39
C ASP A 463 -29.62 38.87 22.64
N ASN A 464 -30.94 38.98 22.68
CA ASN A 464 -31.72 40.22 22.76
C ASN A 464 -32.29 40.35 24.18
N ALA A 465 -31.86 41.33 24.98
CA ALA A 465 -32.63 41.82 26.14
C ALA A 465 -32.12 43.19 26.67
N SER A 466 -32.96 44.22 26.47
CA SER A 466 -33.31 45.36 27.35
C SER A 466 -32.24 46.07 28.23
N GLY A 467 -32.00 47.36 27.94
CA GLY A 467 -31.12 48.32 28.67
C GLY A 467 -31.64 48.84 30.04
N PRO A 468 -31.27 50.05 30.58
CA PRO A 468 -30.80 51.26 29.87
C PRO A 468 -29.73 52.19 30.57
N LYS A 469 -29.25 53.23 29.81
CA LYS A 469 -28.64 54.55 30.20
C LYS A 469 -27.25 54.51 30.91
N GLN A 470 -26.26 55.39 30.72
CA GLN A 470 -26.08 56.71 30.08
C GLN A 470 -24.56 57.05 30.01
N ASN A 471 -24.23 58.16 29.32
CA ASN A 471 -22.98 58.96 29.32
C ASN A 471 -21.88 58.74 28.25
N ARG A 472 -21.92 59.64 27.27
CA ARG A 472 -20.80 60.26 26.53
C ARG A 472 -20.51 61.65 27.15
N PRO A 473 -19.49 62.43 26.74
CA PRO A 473 -18.25 62.12 26.01
C PRO A 473 -16.99 62.81 26.62
N ASN A 474 -15.78 62.52 26.10
CA ASN A 474 -14.84 63.60 25.80
C ASN A 474 -13.94 63.28 24.61
N ARG A 475 -13.54 64.34 23.90
CA ARG A 475 -13.15 64.40 22.49
C ARG A 475 -11.72 64.90 22.35
N SER A 476 -10.91 64.28 21.51
CA SER A 476 -9.69 64.85 20.87
C SER A 476 -9.32 63.88 19.72
N GLY A 477 -9.04 64.20 18.47
CA GLY A 477 -8.91 65.44 17.70
C GLY A 477 -8.19 65.03 16.40
N ASP A 478 -8.76 65.40 15.25
CA ASP A 478 -8.13 65.61 13.93
C ASP A 478 -7.36 64.49 13.20
N ASN A 479 -8.00 63.90 12.18
CA ASN A 479 -7.74 64.19 10.75
C ASN A 479 -8.26 63.05 9.85
N VAL A 480 -9.32 63.33 9.10
CA VAL A 480 -9.77 62.52 7.97
C VAL A 480 -8.78 62.71 6.82
N LYS A 481 -8.14 61.62 6.36
CA LYS A 481 -7.60 61.53 5.00
C LYS A 481 -8.00 60.18 4.39
N LEU A 482 -8.98 60.25 3.50
CA LEU A 482 -9.36 59.24 2.52
C LEU A 482 -8.15 59.02 1.59
N TYR A 483 -7.59 57.80 1.52
CA TYR A 483 -6.51 57.49 0.60
C TYR A 483 -7.06 56.95 -0.73
N THR A 484 -6.83 57.72 -1.78
CA THR A 484 -7.05 57.37 -3.18
C THR A 484 -5.73 56.85 -3.75
N PRO A 485 -5.68 55.67 -4.40
CA PRO A 485 -4.43 55.17 -4.98
C PRO A 485 -4.01 56.02 -6.20
N PRO A 486 -2.70 56.25 -6.44
CA PRO A 486 -2.23 57.20 -7.44
C PRO A 486 -2.26 56.61 -8.85
N SER A 487 -2.74 57.42 -9.80
CA SER A 487 -2.67 57.14 -11.24
C SER A 487 -1.34 57.59 -11.85
N GLY A 488 -0.69 56.67 -12.56
CA GLY A 488 0.15 56.90 -13.74
C GLY A 488 1.51 57.59 -13.58
N LYS A 489 2.58 56.88 -13.97
CA LYS A 489 3.53 57.25 -15.04
C LYS A 489 4.86 56.49 -14.88
N PHE A 490 5.08 55.48 -15.70
CA PHE A 490 6.37 55.21 -16.38
C PHE A 490 6.10 54.38 -17.63
N SER A 491 6.06 55.07 -18.78
CA SER A 491 6.42 54.56 -20.11
C SER A 491 7.87 55.02 -20.36
N ASN A 492 8.77 54.26 -20.99
CA ASN A 492 8.84 54.15 -22.45
C ASN A 492 10.01 53.26 -22.90
N ASN A 493 9.92 52.87 -24.18
CA ASN A 493 10.94 52.41 -25.13
C ASN A 493 11.29 50.92 -25.16
N PHE A 494 10.82 50.23 -26.20
CA PHE A 494 11.63 50.03 -27.41
C PHE A 494 10.74 49.83 -28.65
N GLN A 495 11.11 50.50 -29.75
CA GLN A 495 10.45 50.51 -31.05
C GLN A 495 11.07 49.50 -32.03
N ASN A 496 10.24 49.08 -32.98
CA ASN A 496 10.50 48.23 -34.15
C ASN A 496 11.74 48.58 -34.97
N TYR A 497 12.28 47.54 -35.64
CA TYR A 497 12.77 47.67 -37.01
C TYR A 497 12.06 46.67 -37.92
N ASP A 498 11.62 47.22 -39.05
CA ASP A 498 10.86 46.64 -40.13
C ASP A 498 11.81 46.14 -41.23
N ARG A 499 11.46 45.08 -41.97
CA ARG A 499 11.90 44.82 -43.35
C ARG A 499 11.10 43.68 -44.00
N GLY A 500 10.21 44.06 -44.92
CA GLY A 500 10.22 43.49 -46.28
C GLY A 500 9.15 42.45 -46.66
N ASN A 501 7.98 42.94 -47.05
CA ASN A 501 6.89 42.31 -47.85
C ASN A 501 7.37 41.96 -49.30
N PRO A 502 6.54 41.55 -50.31
CA PRO A 502 5.24 40.84 -50.37
C PRO A 502 5.18 39.70 -51.44
N ARG A 503 4.09 38.91 -51.45
CA ARG A 503 3.33 38.63 -52.71
C ARG A 503 1.87 38.20 -52.44
N ASN A 504 0.96 39.07 -52.90
CA ASN A 504 -0.29 38.86 -53.67
C ASN A 504 -1.02 37.50 -53.59
N ARG A 505 -2.35 37.37 -53.56
CA ARG A 505 -3.51 38.28 -53.82
C ARG A 505 -4.83 37.54 -53.37
N PRO A 506 -6.00 38.22 -53.39
CA PRO A 506 -7.18 37.93 -52.57
C PRO A 506 -8.44 37.49 -53.37
N ARG A 507 -9.51 37.12 -52.64
CA ARG A 507 -10.95 37.43 -52.84
C ARG A 507 -11.75 36.63 -51.78
N GLY A 508 -12.73 37.13 -51.04
CA GLY A 508 -13.50 38.37 -51.08
C GLY A 508 -15.00 38.06 -51.04
N ARG A 509 -15.67 38.48 -49.95
CA ARG A 509 -17.14 38.65 -49.74
C ARG A 509 -17.99 37.36 -49.73
N GLY A 510 -19.05 37.22 -48.95
CA GLY A 510 -19.82 38.08 -48.03
C GLY A 510 -21.08 37.27 -47.64
N ILE A 511 -21.44 37.21 -46.36
CA ILE A 511 -22.55 37.95 -45.74
C ILE A 511 -23.97 37.39 -46.01
N ARG A 512 -24.60 36.99 -44.89
CA ARG A 512 -26.03 37.06 -44.48
C ARG A 512 -27.03 35.95 -44.83
N GLY A 513 -27.70 35.51 -43.74
CA GLY A 513 -29.17 35.42 -43.65
C GLY A 513 -29.68 34.03 -43.30
N ARG A 514 -29.88 33.69 -42.02
CA ARG A 514 -31.17 33.71 -41.28
C ARG A 514 -32.33 33.03 -42.03
N GLY A 515 -32.90 31.96 -41.44
CA GLY A 515 -34.25 31.51 -41.79
C GLY A 515 -34.65 30.13 -41.27
N SER A 516 -35.26 30.14 -40.08
CA SER A 516 -36.14 29.14 -39.44
C SER A 516 -36.91 28.15 -40.34
N GLY A 517 -37.15 26.92 -39.84
CA GLY A 517 -38.37 26.19 -40.22
C GLY A 517 -38.39 24.66 -40.07
N ARG A 518 -38.87 24.20 -38.90
CA ARG A 518 -39.83 23.09 -38.68
C ARG A 518 -39.55 21.64 -39.14
N ASN A 519 -39.59 20.75 -38.13
CA ASN A 519 -40.40 19.52 -38.02
C ASN A 519 -40.61 18.66 -39.27
N TRP A 520 -40.23 17.39 -39.20
CA TRP A 520 -41.09 16.26 -39.59
C TRP A 520 -40.82 15.05 -38.68
N ARG A 521 -41.89 14.53 -38.06
CA ARG A 521 -41.97 13.17 -37.51
C ARG A 521 -42.30 12.23 -38.67
N ASN A 522 -41.77 11.01 -38.60
CA ASN A 522 -42.56 9.79 -38.49
C ASN A 522 -41.76 8.77 -37.67
#